data_AF-A0A9R1GLF8-F1
#
_entry.id   AF-A0A9R1GLF8-F1
#
_cell.length_a   1.000
_cell.length_b   1.000
_cell.length_c   1.000
_cell.angle_alpha   90.00
_cell.angle_beta   90.00
_cell.angle_gamma   90.00
#
_symmetry.space_group_name_H-M   'P 1'
#
loop_
_entity.id
_entity.type
_entity.pdbx_description
1 polymer ?
#
loop_
_entity_poly.entity_id
_entity_poly.type
_entity_poly.pdbx_seq_one_letter_code
_entity_poly.pdbx_strand_id
1 'polypeptide(L)'
;MHQIHRTVNRITTCSIKIGSTSQLVASQPPYLEPRREGRYTDTSRQHIAIRQQPQPKQTEAMGKEFGSMEEFWGFYLGQHSKPATRRWHFAGTLASLVCALLAAATGRAALLVACPVLGYGLAWYSHFFVEGNRPATFGHPVWSFLCDYRMFALILTGRIDAELARLRIHPPRPRIASD
;
A
#
# COMPACT_ATOMS: atom_id res chain seq x y z
N MET A 1 17.57 -5.40 43.52
CA MET A 1 18.87 -6.08 43.45
C MET A 1 18.71 -7.33 42.58
N HIS A 2 19.63 -7.55 41.63
CA HIS A 2 19.70 -8.63 40.60
C HIS A 2 18.87 -8.37 39.30
N GLN A 3 19.38 -7.84 38.17
CA GLN A 3 20.57 -8.16 37.32
C GLN A 3 20.52 -9.66 36.91
N ILE A 4 20.34 -10.13 35.66
CA ILE A 4 21.23 -10.08 34.45
C ILE A 4 20.58 -11.02 33.39
N HIS A 5 20.29 -10.58 32.16
CA HIS A 5 21.08 -10.74 30.91
C HIS A 5 21.50 -12.18 30.48
N ARG A 6 21.08 -12.52 29.24
CA ARG A 6 21.88 -13.09 28.12
C ARG A 6 22.15 -14.61 27.97
N THR A 7 21.86 -15.06 26.74
CA THR A 7 22.62 -16.03 25.90
C THR A 7 22.41 -17.51 26.26
N VAL A 8 22.10 -18.42 25.33
CA VAL A 8 23.11 -19.21 24.58
C VAL A 8 22.63 -19.62 23.18
N ASN A 9 23.48 -19.33 22.20
CA ASN A 9 23.51 -19.85 20.84
C ASN A 9 24.66 -20.87 20.77
N ARG A 10 24.42 -22.15 20.43
CA ARG A 10 25.36 -23.08 19.74
C ARG A 10 24.85 -24.53 19.68
N ILE A 11 25.50 -25.29 18.78
CA ILE A 11 25.56 -26.76 18.57
C ILE A 11 24.83 -27.13 17.27
N THR A 12 25.48 -27.59 16.18
CA THR A 12 26.44 -28.71 16.12
C THR A 12 27.28 -28.67 14.83
N THR A 13 28.60 -28.81 14.98
CA THR A 13 29.56 -29.25 13.96
C THR A 13 29.56 -30.78 13.86
N CYS A 14 29.67 -31.35 12.65
CA CYS A 14 30.10 -32.74 12.47
C CYS A 14 31.23 -32.84 11.44
N SER A 15 32.27 -33.56 11.84
CA SER A 15 33.59 -33.64 11.22
C SER A 15 33.74 -34.82 10.26
N ILE A 16 34.50 -34.56 9.18
CA ILE A 16 35.62 -35.35 8.64
C ILE A 16 35.36 -36.81 8.18
N LYS A 17 35.72 -37.08 6.91
CA LYS A 17 36.53 -38.25 6.57
C LYS A 17 37.41 -37.99 5.34
N ILE A 18 38.70 -38.28 5.51
CA ILE A 18 39.79 -38.20 4.54
C ILE A 18 39.97 -39.61 3.93
N GLY A 19 40.18 -39.70 2.62
CA GLY A 19 40.53 -40.94 1.92
C GLY A 19 41.43 -40.67 0.70
N SER A 20 42.70 -41.03 0.84
CA SER A 20 43.75 -41.23 -0.20
C SER A 20 43.33 -42.41 -1.13
N THR A 21 43.72 -42.63 -2.39
CA THR A 21 44.94 -42.38 -3.20
C THR A 21 44.63 -42.75 -4.67
N SER A 22 45.49 -42.30 -5.61
CA SER A 22 45.84 -42.94 -6.90
C SER A 22 45.21 -42.44 -8.21
N GLN A 23 46.05 -41.66 -8.91
CA GLN A 23 46.30 -41.52 -10.35
C GLN A 23 45.30 -42.10 -11.37
N LEU A 24 44.89 -41.24 -12.32
CA LEU A 24 44.78 -41.59 -13.74
C LEU A 24 44.98 -40.34 -14.61
N VAL A 25 46.02 -40.39 -15.43
CA VAL A 25 46.35 -39.49 -16.54
C VAL A 25 45.41 -39.79 -17.71
N ALA A 26 44.75 -38.79 -18.31
CA ALA A 26 44.42 -38.75 -19.74
C ALA A 26 43.80 -37.41 -20.20
N SER A 27 44.51 -36.76 -21.13
CA SER A 27 44.04 -35.95 -22.27
C SER A 27 43.16 -34.70 -22.03
N GLN A 28 43.78 -33.53 -22.21
CA GLN A 28 43.13 -32.27 -22.54
C GLN A 28 42.52 -32.30 -23.96
N PRO A 29 41.28 -31.81 -24.20
CA PRO A 29 40.80 -31.54 -25.54
C PRO A 29 41.36 -30.19 -26.10
N PRO A 30 41.48 -30.06 -27.43
CA PRO A 30 42.21 -28.97 -28.07
C PRO A 30 41.48 -27.63 -27.94
N TYR A 31 42.25 -26.58 -27.64
CA TYR A 31 41.85 -25.19 -27.74
C TYR A 31 41.41 -24.86 -29.19
N LEU A 32 40.15 -24.48 -29.36
CA LEU A 32 39.66 -23.79 -30.56
C LEU A 32 39.30 -22.35 -30.19
N GLU A 33 40.20 -21.43 -30.60
CA GLU A 33 40.08 -20.02 -30.99
C GLU A 33 39.17 -19.00 -30.24
N PRO A 34 39.57 -17.70 -30.20
CA PRO A 34 38.87 -16.64 -29.47
C PRO A 34 37.90 -15.81 -30.33
N ARG A 35 37.09 -15.00 -29.61
CA ARG A 35 36.32 -13.82 -30.05
C ARG A 35 35.03 -14.07 -30.86
N ARG A 36 33.91 -14.00 -30.14
CA ARG A 36 32.79 -13.12 -30.53
C ARG A 36 32.44 -12.23 -29.34
N GLU A 37 32.63 -10.92 -29.50
CA GLU A 37 31.99 -9.90 -28.67
C GLU A 37 30.48 -10.10 -28.76
N GLY A 38 29.95 -10.91 -27.84
CA GLY A 38 28.54 -11.01 -27.57
C GLY A 38 28.11 -9.72 -26.90
N ARG A 39 27.69 -8.75 -27.71
CA ARG A 39 26.80 -7.64 -27.40
C ARG A 39 26.05 -7.90 -26.08
N TYR A 40 26.48 -7.25 -25.00
CA TYR A 40 25.70 -7.16 -23.78
C TYR A 40 24.41 -6.43 -24.16
N THR A 41 23.35 -7.18 -24.46
CA THR A 41 22.02 -6.61 -24.52
C THR A 41 21.70 -6.23 -23.08
N ASP A 42 21.82 -4.93 -22.80
CA ASP A 42 21.29 -4.29 -21.60
C ASP A 42 19.77 -4.47 -21.60
N THR A 43 19.33 -5.65 -21.15
CA THR A 43 17.92 -5.97 -20.88
C THR A 43 17.45 -5.27 -19.59
N SER A 44 18.25 -4.38 -19.00
CA SER A 44 17.87 -3.63 -17.80
C SER A 44 17.08 -2.35 -18.09
N ARG A 45 16.93 -1.95 -19.36
CA ARG A 45 16.12 -0.78 -19.77
C ARG A 45 14.70 -1.06 -20.26
N GLN A 46 14.31 -2.32 -20.46
CA GLN A 46 12.98 -2.66 -21.01
C GLN A 46 11.94 -3.08 -19.96
N HIS A 47 12.37 -3.35 -18.72
CA HIS A 47 11.45 -3.50 -17.60
C HIS A 47 11.30 -2.13 -16.91
N ILE A 48 10.06 -1.79 -16.52
CA ILE A 48 9.68 -0.55 -15.81
C ILE A 48 9.33 0.65 -16.73
N ALA A 49 8.56 0.40 -17.79
CA ALA A 49 7.45 1.31 -18.07
C ALA A 49 6.17 0.66 -17.55
N ILE A 50 6.04 0.57 -16.21
CA ILE A 50 4.72 0.36 -15.61
C ILE A 50 3.93 1.60 -16.03
N ARG A 51 3.13 1.48 -17.08
CA ARG A 51 2.18 2.52 -17.49
C ARG A 51 1.15 2.59 -16.37
N GLN A 52 1.49 3.32 -15.30
CA GLN A 52 0.53 3.82 -14.34
C GLN A 52 -0.52 4.52 -15.19
N GLN A 53 -1.75 4.02 -15.20
CA GLN A 53 -2.82 4.78 -15.79
C GLN A 53 -2.85 6.11 -15.02
N PRO A 54 -2.66 7.26 -15.69
CA PRO A 54 -2.81 8.55 -15.04
C PRO A 54 -4.21 8.57 -14.45
N GLN A 55 -4.29 8.66 -13.12
CA GLN A 55 -5.59 8.74 -12.45
C GLN A 55 -6.30 10.00 -12.96
N PRO A 56 -7.58 9.92 -13.37
CA PRO A 56 -8.29 11.07 -13.87
C PRO A 56 -8.26 12.16 -12.79
N LYS A 57 -7.90 13.38 -13.20
CA LYS A 57 -7.92 14.52 -12.27
C LYS A 57 -9.36 14.72 -11.82
N GLN A 58 -9.58 15.12 -10.57
CA GLN A 58 -10.91 15.40 -10.00
C GLN A 58 -11.82 16.24 -10.92
N THR A 59 -11.25 17.20 -11.67
CA THR A 59 -11.96 18.01 -12.65
C THR A 59 -12.66 17.20 -13.75
N GLU A 60 -12.05 16.09 -14.18
CA GLU A 60 -12.61 15.17 -15.18
C GLU A 60 -13.67 14.24 -14.56
N ALA A 61 -13.53 13.91 -13.28
CA ALA A 61 -14.46 13.04 -12.57
C ALA A 61 -15.76 13.72 -12.15
N MET A 62 -15.76 15.05 -11.98
CA MET A 62 -16.96 15.80 -11.56
C MET A 62 -18.05 15.84 -12.64
N GLY A 63 -17.69 15.66 -13.91
CA GLY A 63 -18.62 15.48 -15.03
C GLY A 63 -18.78 14.03 -15.49
N LYS A 64 -18.13 13.08 -14.81
CA LYS A 64 -18.20 11.65 -15.15
C LYS A 64 -19.32 10.99 -14.35
N GLU A 65 -20.31 10.46 -15.07
CA GLU A 65 -21.26 9.51 -14.48
C GLU A 65 -20.58 8.15 -14.36
N PHE A 66 -20.66 7.55 -13.17
CA PHE A 66 -20.18 6.20 -12.92
C PHE A 66 -21.31 5.21 -13.17
N GLY A 67 -21.08 4.21 -14.02
CA GLY A 67 -22.10 3.23 -14.37
C GLY A 67 -22.33 2.16 -13.29
N SER A 68 -21.42 2.04 -12.32
CA SER A 68 -21.52 1.06 -11.23
C SER A 68 -20.67 1.43 -10.02
N MET A 69 -21.08 0.97 -8.83
CA MET A 69 -20.33 1.15 -7.58
C MET A 69 -18.87 0.68 -7.69
N GLU A 70 -18.61 -0.38 -8.44
CA GLU A 70 -17.26 -0.94 -8.60
C GLU A 70 -16.37 -0.02 -9.45
N GLU A 71 -16.92 0.66 -10.45
CA GLU A 71 -16.20 1.67 -11.22
C GLU A 71 -15.82 2.88 -10.34
N PHE A 72 -16.79 3.37 -9.56
CA PHE A 72 -16.53 4.45 -8.61
C PHE A 72 -15.59 4.02 -7.49
N TRP A 73 -15.63 2.77 -7.05
CA TRP A 73 -14.73 2.23 -6.03
C TRP A 73 -13.26 2.34 -6.46
N GLY A 74 -12.96 2.01 -7.73
CA GLY A 74 -11.62 2.20 -8.30
C GLY A 74 -11.18 3.66 -8.28
N PHE A 75 -12.06 4.57 -8.71
CA PHE A 75 -11.80 6.01 -8.65
C PHE A 75 -11.60 6.49 -7.20
N TYR A 76 -12.47 6.08 -6.28
CA TYR A 76 -12.47 6.45 -4.88
C TYR A 76 -11.16 6.03 -4.19
N LEU A 77 -10.73 4.77 -4.33
CA LEU A 77 -9.45 4.33 -3.78
C LEU A 77 -8.26 5.04 -4.43
N GLY A 78 -8.37 5.42 -5.72
CA GLY A 78 -7.38 6.27 -6.37
C GLY A 78 -7.22 7.63 -5.70
N GLN A 79 -8.31 8.20 -5.18
CA GLN A 79 -8.31 9.44 -4.39
C GLN A 79 -7.80 9.24 -2.95
N HIS A 80 -7.51 8.00 -2.54
CA HIS A 80 -6.97 7.64 -1.22
C HIS A 80 -5.71 6.78 -1.38
N SER A 81 -4.89 7.12 -2.38
CA SER A 81 -3.69 6.35 -2.75
C SER A 81 -2.66 6.29 -1.61
N LYS A 82 -2.55 7.38 -0.81
CA LYS A 82 -1.58 7.47 0.27
C LYS A 82 -2.11 6.78 1.55
N PRO A 83 -1.27 5.99 2.24
CA PRO A 83 -1.68 5.33 3.50
C PRO A 83 -2.04 6.33 4.60
N ALA A 84 -1.47 7.52 4.57
CA ALA A 84 -1.81 8.58 5.53
C ALA A 84 -3.24 9.10 5.32
N THR A 85 -3.68 9.31 4.07
CA THR A 85 -5.06 9.72 3.74
C THR A 85 -6.06 8.70 4.28
N ARG A 86 -5.84 7.41 4.00
CA ARG A 86 -6.70 6.32 4.51
C ARG A 86 -6.79 6.27 6.04
N ARG A 87 -5.68 6.53 6.73
CA ARG A 87 -5.63 6.53 8.21
C ARG A 87 -6.43 7.70 8.80
N TRP A 88 -6.38 8.88 8.21
CA TRP A 88 -7.20 10.01 8.64
C TRP A 88 -8.69 9.75 8.45
N HIS A 89 -9.07 9.16 7.32
CA HIS A 89 -10.45 8.72 7.10
C HIS A 89 -10.89 7.71 8.15
N PHE A 90 -10.07 6.68 8.38
CA PHE A 90 -10.36 5.68 9.42
C PHE A 90 -10.57 6.31 10.80
N ALA A 91 -9.69 7.25 11.20
CA ALA A 91 -9.82 7.95 12.46
C ALA A 91 -11.08 8.83 12.52
N GLY A 92 -11.42 9.54 11.45
CA GLY A 92 -12.65 10.34 11.34
C GLY A 92 -13.91 9.51 11.45
N THR A 93 -13.97 8.41 10.70
CA THR A 93 -15.13 7.50 10.70
C THR A 93 -15.27 6.80 12.05
N LEU A 94 -14.17 6.36 12.67
CA LEU A 94 -14.19 5.79 14.01
C LEU A 94 -14.68 6.81 15.06
N ALA A 95 -14.16 8.04 15.03
CA ALA A 95 -14.57 9.09 15.97
C ALA A 95 -16.06 9.44 15.81
N SER A 96 -16.56 9.55 14.57
CA SER A 96 -17.97 9.75 14.27
C SER A 96 -18.85 8.62 14.82
N LEU A 97 -18.44 7.36 14.64
CA LEU A 97 -19.15 6.21 15.19
C LEU A 97 -19.17 6.20 16.71
N VAL A 98 -18.05 6.53 17.37
CA VAL A 98 -17.99 6.65 18.83
C VAL A 98 -18.92 7.75 19.32
N CYS A 99 -18.94 8.92 18.68
CA CYS A 99 -19.88 9.99 19.02
C CYS A 99 -21.34 9.56 18.85
N ALA A 100 -21.68 8.84 17.78
CA ALA A 100 -23.03 8.34 17.55
C ALA A 100 -23.45 7.34 18.63
N LEU A 101 -22.56 6.41 19.01
CA LEU A 101 -22.81 5.46 20.10
C LEU A 101 -23.00 6.16 21.44
N LEU A 102 -22.18 7.17 21.75
CA LEU A 102 -22.33 7.97 22.96
C LEU A 102 -23.62 8.80 22.96
N ALA A 103 -24.02 9.35 21.81
CA ALA A 103 -25.29 10.05 21.66
C ALA A 103 -26.48 9.12 21.97
N ALA A 104 -26.45 7.90 21.42
CA ALA A 104 -27.47 6.89 21.67
C ALA A 104 -27.51 6.44 23.14
N ALA A 105 -26.34 6.23 23.76
CA ALA A 105 -26.25 5.78 25.14
C ALA A 105 -26.62 6.85 26.18
N THR A 106 -26.35 8.13 25.88
CA THR A 106 -26.55 9.23 26.85
C THR A 106 -27.78 10.09 26.56
N GLY A 107 -28.43 9.93 25.39
CA GLY A 107 -29.52 10.79 24.93
C GLY A 107 -29.09 12.22 24.56
N ARG A 108 -27.78 12.51 24.55
CA ARG A 108 -27.26 13.86 24.30
C ARG A 108 -27.19 14.15 22.81
N ALA A 109 -28.26 14.73 22.27
CA ALA A 109 -28.37 15.08 20.85
C ALA A 109 -27.22 15.98 20.34
N ALA A 110 -26.59 16.79 21.21
CA ALA A 110 -25.43 17.60 20.84
C ALA A 110 -24.26 16.76 20.28
N LEU A 111 -24.11 15.50 20.69
CA LEU A 111 -23.09 14.59 20.17
C LEU A 111 -23.34 14.20 18.70
N LEU A 112 -24.60 14.27 18.24
CA LEU A 112 -24.92 14.02 16.83
C LEU A 112 -24.37 15.11 15.90
N VAL A 113 -24.19 16.34 16.40
CA VAL A 113 -23.54 17.42 15.66
C VAL A 113 -22.04 17.17 15.54
N ALA A 114 -21.43 16.55 16.55
CA ALA A 114 -20.01 16.19 16.51
C ALA A 114 -19.70 15.11 15.46
N CYS A 115 -20.65 14.21 15.16
CA CYS A 115 -20.47 13.14 14.17
C CYS A 115 -20.03 13.63 12.78
N PRO A 116 -20.79 14.50 12.08
CA PRO A 116 -20.35 15.02 10.79
C PRO A 116 -19.12 15.91 10.91
N VAL A 117 -18.95 16.67 12.00
CA VAL A 117 -17.80 17.56 12.19
C VAL A 117 -16.50 16.76 12.24
N LEU A 118 -16.46 15.69 13.04
CA LEU A 118 -15.27 14.84 13.18
C LEU A 118 -15.05 13.98 11.94
N GLY A 119 -16.12 13.40 11.39
CA GLY A 119 -16.05 12.58 10.17
C GLY A 119 -15.53 13.39 8.98
N TYR A 120 -16.25 14.44 8.57
CA TYR A 120 -15.89 15.24 7.41
C TYR A 120 -14.65 16.09 7.65
N GLY A 121 -14.47 16.66 8.85
CA GLY A 121 -13.33 17.51 9.16
C GLY A 121 -11.99 16.78 8.99
N LEU A 122 -11.89 15.56 9.52
CA LEU A 122 -10.67 14.75 9.40
C LEU A 122 -10.46 14.21 7.98
N ALA A 123 -11.52 13.80 7.30
CA ALA A 123 -11.46 13.38 5.90
C ALA A 123 -10.96 14.52 4.99
N TRP A 124 -11.55 15.71 5.10
CA TRP A 124 -11.19 16.88 4.31
C TRP A 124 -9.77 17.37 4.59
N TYR A 125 -9.34 17.36 5.86
CA TYR A 125 -7.96 17.66 6.21
C TYR A 125 -6.99 16.76 5.44
N SER A 126 -7.29 15.46 5.38
CA SER A 126 -6.43 14.52 4.65
C SER A 126 -6.42 14.77 3.15
N HIS A 127 -7.56 15.08 2.54
CA HIS A 127 -7.63 15.38 1.11
C HIS A 127 -6.82 16.63 0.74
N PHE A 128 -6.95 17.71 1.51
CA PHE A 128 -6.28 18.98 1.18
C PHE A 128 -4.78 18.98 1.53
N PHE A 129 -4.39 18.42 2.68
CA PHE A 129 -3.02 18.55 3.19
C PHE A 129 -2.15 17.30 2.97
N VAL A 130 -2.75 16.12 2.86
CA VAL A 130 -2.01 14.86 2.73
C VAL A 130 -2.03 14.36 1.29
N GLU A 131 -3.21 14.19 0.71
CA GLU A 131 -3.36 13.71 -0.65
C GLU A 131 -3.08 14.83 -1.66
N GLY A 132 -3.57 16.04 -1.39
CA GLY A 132 -3.50 17.19 -2.29
C GLY A 132 -4.57 17.16 -3.38
N ASN A 133 -5.72 16.54 -3.11
CA ASN A 133 -6.87 16.46 -4.01
C ASN A 133 -8.13 17.05 -3.37
N ARG A 134 -9.22 17.07 -4.13
CA ARG A 134 -10.54 17.46 -3.62
C ARG A 134 -11.32 16.20 -3.18
N PRO A 135 -12.15 16.28 -2.14
CA PRO A 135 -13.04 15.19 -1.74
C PRO A 135 -13.99 14.79 -2.88
N ALA A 136 -14.08 13.49 -3.17
CA ALA A 136 -15.05 12.94 -4.13
C ALA A 136 -16.51 13.21 -3.72
N THR A 137 -16.75 13.51 -2.45
CA THR A 137 -18.05 13.85 -1.88
C THR A 137 -18.74 15.01 -2.59
N PHE A 138 -17.99 15.93 -3.21
CA PHE A 138 -18.58 17.06 -3.94
C PHE A 138 -19.30 16.65 -5.23
N GLY A 139 -18.89 15.57 -5.89
CA GLY A 139 -19.57 15.06 -7.09
C GLY A 139 -20.60 13.99 -6.76
N HIS A 140 -20.22 13.04 -5.89
CA HIS A 140 -21.00 11.83 -5.63
C HIS A 140 -21.12 11.56 -4.12
N PRO A 141 -21.93 12.34 -3.37
CA PRO A 141 -21.92 12.33 -1.91
C PRO A 141 -22.32 10.96 -1.33
N VAL A 142 -23.40 10.36 -1.83
CA VAL A 142 -23.90 9.05 -1.36
C VAL A 142 -22.88 7.94 -1.64
N TRP A 143 -22.31 7.93 -2.84
CA TRP A 143 -21.35 6.91 -3.23
C TRP A 143 -20.03 7.05 -2.46
N SER A 144 -19.59 8.29 -2.22
CA SER A 144 -18.41 8.59 -1.40
C SER A 144 -18.60 8.09 0.03
N PHE A 145 -19.78 8.33 0.61
CA PHE A 145 -20.12 7.83 1.94
C PHE A 145 -20.09 6.31 2.01
N LEU A 146 -20.74 5.61 1.08
CA LEU A 146 -20.73 4.14 1.04
C LEU A 146 -19.32 3.57 0.86
N CYS A 147 -18.51 4.19 0.01
CA CYS A 147 -17.13 3.78 -0.20
C CYS A 147 -16.25 4.03 1.02
N ASP A 148 -16.51 5.09 1.79
CA ASP A 148 -15.80 5.35 3.05
C ASP A 148 -16.02 4.23 4.07
N TYR A 149 -17.27 3.79 4.25
CA TYR A 149 -17.58 2.64 5.10
C TYR A 149 -17.00 1.32 4.55
N ARG A 150 -17.01 1.12 3.23
CA ARG A 150 -16.35 -0.05 2.60
C ARG A 150 -14.85 -0.05 2.88
N MET A 151 -14.19 1.10 2.73
CA MET A 151 -12.77 1.26 3.05
C MET A 151 -12.49 1.05 4.54
N PHE A 152 -13.31 1.62 5.42
CA PHE A 152 -13.23 1.42 6.87
C PHE A 152 -13.28 -0.07 7.25
N ALA A 153 -14.24 -0.81 6.69
CA ALA A 153 -14.38 -2.25 6.93
C ALA A 153 -13.19 -3.07 6.39
N LEU A 154 -12.64 -2.68 5.22
CA LEU A 154 -11.46 -3.33 4.65
C LEU A 154 -10.19 -3.06 5.48
N ILE A 155 -10.06 -1.87 6.04
CA ILE A 155 -8.95 -1.55 6.97
C ILE A 155 -9.11 -2.39 8.24
N LEU A 156 -10.32 -2.46 8.82
CA LEU A 156 -10.60 -3.22 10.03
C LEU A 156 -10.35 -4.73 9.86
N THR A 157 -10.63 -5.27 8.67
CA THR A 157 -10.40 -6.69 8.33
C THR A 157 -9.00 -6.97 7.78
N GLY A 158 -8.12 -5.96 7.65
CA GLY A 158 -6.78 -6.11 7.10
C GLY A 158 -6.74 -6.45 5.60
N ARG A 159 -7.83 -6.22 4.86
CA ARG A 159 -7.98 -6.57 3.44
C ARG A 159 -7.71 -5.42 2.47
N ILE A 160 -7.47 -4.21 2.98
CA ILE A 160 -7.29 -3.01 2.15
C ILE A 160 -6.11 -3.11 1.18
N ASP A 161 -4.99 -3.72 1.60
CA ASP A 161 -3.81 -3.83 0.75
C ASP A 161 -4.02 -4.79 -0.43
N ALA A 162 -4.80 -5.85 -0.23
CA ALA A 162 -5.20 -6.77 -1.30
C ALA A 162 -6.10 -6.06 -2.34
N GLU A 163 -7.01 -5.20 -1.90
CA GLU A 163 -7.87 -4.40 -2.78
C GLU A 163 -7.08 -3.35 -3.57
N LEU A 164 -6.14 -2.67 -2.92
CA LEU A 164 -5.22 -1.74 -3.60
C LEU A 164 -4.39 -2.46 -4.66
N ALA A 165 -3.88 -3.65 -4.34
CA ALA A 165 -3.14 -4.48 -5.29
C ALA A 165 -4.02 -4.93 -6.48
N ARG A 166 -5.27 -5.36 -6.22
CA ARG A 166 -6.24 -5.74 -7.26
C ARG A 166 -6.48 -4.62 -8.26
N LEU A 167 -6.60 -3.39 -7.75
CA LEU A 167 -6.82 -2.18 -8.55
C LEU A 167 -5.52 -1.54 -9.08
N ARG A 168 -4.36 -2.13 -8.77
CA ARG A 168 -3.03 -1.61 -9.14
C ARG A 168 -2.78 -0.17 -8.65
N ILE A 169 -3.36 0.17 -7.50
CA ILE A 169 -3.16 1.44 -6.82
C ILE A 169 -1.99 1.26 -5.86
N HIS A 170 -0.86 1.86 -6.19
CA HIS A 170 0.32 1.80 -5.35
C HIS A 170 0.53 3.13 -4.63
N PRO A 171 0.85 3.13 -3.33
CA PRO A 171 1.25 4.34 -2.66
C PRO A 171 2.51 4.90 -3.35
N PRO A 172 2.70 6.23 -3.37
CA PRO A 172 3.92 6.84 -3.90
C PRO A 172 5.14 6.22 -3.22
N ARG A 173 6.18 5.89 -3.99
CA ARG A 173 7.44 5.44 -3.40
C ARG A 173 7.97 6.54 -2.47
N PRO A 174 8.50 6.19 -1.28
CA PRO A 174 9.26 7.13 -0.48
C PRO A 174 10.34 7.75 -1.38
N ARG A 175 10.48 9.08 -1.36
CA ARG A 175 11.68 9.72 -1.92
C ARG A 175 12.84 9.26 -1.06
N ILE A 176 13.59 8.27 -1.55
CA ILE A 176 14.92 7.99 -1.00
C ILE A 176 15.73 9.23 -1.35
N ALA A 177 16.20 9.96 -0.33
CA ALA A 177 17.14 11.05 -0.55
C ALA A 177 18.34 10.44 -1.28
N SER A 178 18.60 10.90 -2.50
CA SER A 178 19.87 10.66 -3.14
C SER A 178 20.88 11.55 -2.42
N ASP A 179 21.66 10.94 -1.52
CA ASP A 179 22.83 11.55 -0.89
C ASP A 179 23.87 11.97 -1.94
#